data_AF-S0GPI3-F1
#
_entry.id   AF-S0GPI3-F1
#
_cell.length_a   1.000
_cell.length_b   1.000
_cell.length_c   1.000
_cell.angle_alpha   90.00
_cell.angle_beta   90.00
_cell.angle_gamma   90.00
#
_symmetry.space_group_name_H-M   'P 1'
#
loop_
_entity.id
_entity.type
_entity.pdbx_description
1 polymer ?
#
loop_
_entity_poly.entity_id
_entity_poly.type
_entity_poly.pdbx_seq_one_letter_code
_entity_poly.pdbx_strand_id
1 'polypeptide(L)'
;MNKTEKTFSFISVKDSFFKARYEVLDESTGDNHVITYENKAPVHPSLSEALQRMAYHVVNFTGLVAVDDNFQITGYQRQNCGDAQLLTIYARVGTSEEFCGNVVSRFHIGRDEYASIDLLLEDLSSCEREALAYIETGKRLEHDVFIRLDNDDLQTLQTAA
;
A
#
# COMPACT_ATOMS: atom_id res chain seq x y z
N MET A 1 -16.50 -18.42 1.03
CA MET A 1 -15.79 -17.89 -0.16
C MET A 1 -14.31 -18.01 0.15
N ASN A 2 -13.58 -18.93 -0.49
CA ASN A 2 -12.14 -19.08 -0.30
C ASN A 2 -11.48 -17.76 -0.67
N LYS A 3 -10.99 -17.03 0.33
CA LYS A 3 -10.22 -15.80 0.11
C LYS A 3 -8.90 -16.28 -0.47
N THR A 4 -8.70 -16.10 -1.77
CA THR A 4 -7.41 -16.38 -2.38
C THR A 4 -6.37 -15.53 -1.67
N GLU A 5 -5.44 -16.19 -0.97
CA GLU A 5 -4.43 -15.52 -0.16
C GLU A 5 -3.44 -14.84 -1.11
N LYS A 6 -3.55 -13.52 -1.24
CA LYS A 6 -2.65 -12.71 -2.09
C LYS A 6 -1.51 -12.20 -1.22
N THR A 7 -0.28 -12.52 -1.60
CA THR A 7 0.91 -12.05 -0.89
C THR A 7 1.61 -10.98 -1.71
N PHE A 8 1.60 -9.73 -1.25
CA PHE A 8 2.23 -8.62 -1.98
C PHE A 8 3.75 -8.63 -1.84
N SER A 9 4.46 -8.66 -2.96
CA SER A 9 5.91 -8.47 -3.01
C SER A 9 6.30 -7.04 -3.41
N PHE A 10 5.38 -6.27 -4.01
CA PHE A 10 5.65 -4.89 -4.42
C PHE A 10 4.37 -4.05 -4.48
N ILE A 11 4.44 -2.83 -3.97
CA ILE A 11 3.41 -1.80 -4.11
C ILE A 11 4.13 -0.48 -4.41
N SER A 12 3.73 0.22 -5.47
CA SER A 12 4.23 1.56 -5.78
C SER A 12 3.16 2.47 -6.36
N VAL A 13 3.23 3.74 -5.99
CA VAL A 13 2.51 4.84 -6.62
C VAL A 13 3.54 5.83 -7.13
N LYS A 14 3.59 6.01 -8.44
CA LYS A 14 4.47 6.99 -9.09
C LYS A 14 3.68 7.76 -10.13
N ASP A 15 3.79 9.08 -10.12
CA ASP A 15 3.08 9.98 -11.04
C ASP A 15 1.57 9.71 -11.05
N SER A 16 1.01 9.41 -9.87
CA SER A 16 -0.38 8.99 -9.67
C SER A 16 -0.78 7.63 -10.26
N PHE A 17 0.16 6.86 -10.82
CA PHE A 17 -0.10 5.50 -11.31
C PHE A 17 0.27 4.44 -10.27
N PHE A 18 -0.67 3.56 -9.99
CA PHE A 18 -0.47 2.42 -9.09
C PHE A 18 0.02 1.19 -9.85
N LYS A 19 1.05 0.57 -9.30
CA LYS A 19 1.58 -0.71 -9.71
C LYS A 19 1.75 -1.61 -8.50
N ALA A 20 1.36 -2.87 -8.62
CA ALA A 20 1.59 -3.89 -7.61
C ALA A 20 2.09 -5.19 -8.22
N ARG A 21 2.86 -5.94 -7.44
CA ARG A 21 3.20 -7.34 -7.71
C ARG A 21 2.81 -8.17 -6.51
N TYR A 22 2.12 -9.28 -6.77
CA TYR A 22 1.67 -10.19 -5.72
C TYR A 22 1.67 -11.62 -6.23
N GLU A 23 1.80 -12.55 -5.30
CA GLU A 23 1.67 -13.98 -5.54
C GLU A 23 0.26 -14.43 -5.19
N VAL A 24 -0.24 -15.36 -6.00
CA VAL A 24 -1.52 -16.03 -5.80
C VAL A 24 -1.29 -17.52 -5.86
N LEU A 25 -1.79 -18.24 -4.85
CA LEU A 25 -1.82 -19.69 -4.87
C LEU A 25 -2.86 -20.17 -5.89
N ASP A 26 -2.42 -20.96 -6.87
CA ASP A 26 -3.31 -21.73 -7.71
C ASP A 26 -3.67 -23.04 -6.99
N GLU A 27 -4.85 -23.08 -6.38
CA GLU A 27 -5.33 -24.25 -5.64
C GLU A 27 -5.41 -25.53 -6.50
N SER A 28 -5.48 -25.41 -7.83
CA SER A 28 -5.58 -26.57 -8.73
C SER A 28 -4.25 -27.27 -8.98
N THR A 29 -3.15 -26.52 -8.92
CA THR A 29 -1.77 -27.02 -9.15
C THR A 29 -0.95 -27.08 -7.87
N GLY A 30 -1.35 -26.33 -6.83
CA GLY A 30 -0.58 -26.15 -5.60
C GLY A 30 0.60 -25.19 -5.74
N ASP A 31 0.71 -24.51 -6.89
CA ASP A 31 1.82 -23.60 -7.20
C ASP A 31 1.44 -22.13 -7.02
N ASN A 32 2.42 -21.29 -6.67
CA ASN A 32 2.26 -19.84 -6.65
C ASN A 32 2.58 -19.25 -8.03
N HIS A 33 1.71 -18.36 -8.52
CA HIS A 33 2.00 -17.56 -9.70
C HIS A 33 2.08 -16.07 -9.35
N VAL A 34 3.03 -15.39 -9.99
CA VAL A 34 3.27 -13.96 -9.78
C VAL A 34 2.43 -13.15 -10.77
N ILE A 35 1.59 -12.27 -10.25
CA ILE A 35 0.81 -11.32 -11.03
C ILE A 35 1.40 -9.92 -10.87
N THR A 36 1.52 -9.19 -11.99
CA THR A 36 1.81 -7.75 -11.98
C THR A 36 0.55 -7.00 -12.40
N TYR A 37 0.06 -6.13 -11.53
CA TYR A 37 -1.07 -5.25 -11.78
C TYR A 37 -0.56 -3.82 -12.01
N GLU A 38 -1.10 -3.16 -13.04
CA GLU A 38 -0.84 -1.76 -13.35
C GLU A 38 -2.17 -1.06 -13.64
N ASN A 39 -2.41 0.06 -12.96
CA ASN A 39 -3.54 0.91 -13.24
C ASN A 39 -3.18 1.93 -14.34
N LYS A 40 -4.12 2.19 -15.25
CA LYS A 40 -4.02 3.24 -16.28
C LYS A 40 -4.67 4.56 -15.88
N ALA A 41 -5.45 4.58 -14.79
CA ALA A 41 -6.11 5.76 -14.24
C ALA A 41 -5.36 6.28 -13.00
N PRO A 42 -5.52 7.56 -12.65
CA PRO A 42 -4.94 8.11 -11.44
C PRO A 42 -5.46 7.42 -10.17
N VAL A 43 -4.56 7.24 -9.20
CA VAL A 43 -4.81 6.66 -7.88
C VAL A 43 -5.65 7.59 -7.02
N HIS A 44 -6.62 7.00 -6.30
CA HIS A 44 -7.34 7.71 -5.26
C HIS A 44 -6.44 7.95 -4.01
N PRO A 45 -6.54 9.13 -3.35
CA PRO A 45 -5.59 9.56 -2.32
C PRO A 45 -5.35 8.56 -1.19
N SER A 46 -6.35 7.74 -0.82
CA SER A 46 -6.26 6.75 0.26
C SER A 46 -5.05 5.82 0.18
N LEU A 47 -4.62 5.40 -1.02
CA LEU A 47 -3.43 4.55 -1.16
C LEU A 47 -2.15 5.35 -0.93
N SER A 48 -2.09 6.57 -1.46
CA SER A 48 -0.97 7.49 -1.26
C SER A 48 -0.83 7.86 0.22
N GLU A 49 -1.94 8.10 0.91
CA GLU A 49 -2.01 8.37 2.35
C GLU A 49 -1.55 7.18 3.18
N ALA A 50 -2.00 5.96 2.84
CA ALA A 50 -1.52 4.74 3.50
C ALA A 50 -0.01 4.57 3.33
N LEU A 51 0.52 4.81 2.12
CA LEU A 51 1.96 4.79 1.87
C LEU A 51 2.70 5.86 2.68
N GLN A 52 2.13 7.05 2.88
CA GLN A 52 2.80 8.10 3.65
C GLN A 52 3.00 7.74 5.12
N ARG A 53 2.20 6.82 5.70
CA ARG A 53 2.43 6.33 7.07
C ARG A 53 3.80 5.67 7.22
N MET A 54 4.34 5.08 6.13
CA MET A 54 5.68 4.53 6.10
C MET A 54 6.81 5.55 6.30
N ALA A 55 6.54 6.86 6.14
CA ALA A 55 7.53 7.91 6.35
C ALA A 55 8.10 7.86 7.77
N TYR A 56 7.25 7.61 8.77
CA TYR A 56 7.65 7.46 10.17
C TYR A 56 8.72 6.37 10.35
N HIS A 57 8.56 5.23 9.69
CA HIS A 57 9.53 4.14 9.77
C HIS A 57 10.83 4.48 9.05
N VAL A 58 10.77 5.10 7.88
CA VAL A 58 11.98 5.47 7.14
C VAL A 58 12.82 6.49 7.90
N VAL A 59 12.19 7.48 8.53
CA VAL A 59 12.84 8.44 9.44
C VAL A 59 13.58 7.71 10.55
N ASN A 60 12.93 6.75 11.21
CA ASN A 60 13.53 5.98 12.29
C ASN A 60 14.67 5.05 11.81
N PHE A 61 14.54 4.44 10.62
CA PHE A 61 15.58 3.57 10.06
C PHE A 61 16.83 4.32 9.63
N THR A 62 16.66 5.54 9.09
CA THR A 62 17.74 6.31 8.48
C THR A 62 18.33 7.36 9.42
N GLY A 63 17.64 7.69 10.51
CA GLY A 63 17.99 8.80 11.40
C GLY A 63 17.86 10.18 10.71
N LEU A 64 17.22 10.24 9.55
CA LEU A 64 16.99 11.50 8.83
C LEU A 64 15.94 12.32 9.58
N VAL A 65 16.23 13.58 9.86
CA VAL A 65 15.20 14.53 10.29
C VAL A 65 14.36 14.87 9.06
N ALA A 66 13.17 14.27 8.94
CA ALA A 66 12.22 14.70 7.93
C ALA A 66 11.81 16.13 8.25
N VAL A 67 12.01 17.03 7.28
CA VAL A 67 11.30 18.30 7.24
C VAL A 67 9.98 17.98 6.53
N ASP A 68 8.87 18.16 7.24
CA ASP A 68 7.56 17.51 6.99
C ASP A 68 7.02 17.62 5.55
N ASP A 69 7.46 18.58 4.73
CA ASP A 69 6.91 18.80 3.38
C ASP A 69 7.76 18.23 2.22
N ASN A 70 8.95 17.70 2.52
CA ASN A 70 9.87 17.25 1.46
C ASN A 70 9.91 15.73 1.27
N PHE A 71 9.26 14.94 2.12
CA PHE A 71 9.48 13.49 2.16
C PHE A 71 8.23 12.71 1.73
N GLN A 72 8.30 12.04 0.58
CA GLN A 72 7.17 11.29 0.02
C GLN A 72 7.52 9.83 -0.19
N ILE A 73 6.75 8.92 0.40
CA ILE A 73 6.88 7.49 0.13
C ILE A 73 6.22 7.17 -1.21
N THR A 74 7.00 6.56 -2.10
CA THR A 74 6.54 6.17 -3.46
C THR A 74 6.19 4.69 -3.54
N GLY A 75 6.62 3.87 -2.58
CA GLY A 75 6.29 2.46 -2.56
C GLY A 75 7.23 1.64 -1.69
N TYR A 76 7.02 0.33 -1.71
CA TYR A 76 7.90 -0.62 -1.05
C TYR A 76 7.96 -1.94 -1.82
N GLN A 77 9.01 -2.71 -1.53
CA GLN A 77 9.21 -4.07 -1.99
C GLN A 77 9.51 -4.97 -0.79
N ARG A 78 8.92 -6.17 -0.79
CA ARG A 78 9.24 -7.25 0.14
C ARG A 78 9.91 -8.39 -0.60
N GLN A 79 10.96 -8.93 -0.01
CA GLN A 79 11.67 -10.09 -0.52
C GLN A 79 11.92 -11.08 0.60
N ASN A 80 11.48 -12.32 0.42
CA ASN A 80 11.80 -13.40 1.35
C ASN A 80 13.30 -13.73 1.26
N CYS A 81 13.95 -13.78 2.42
CA CYS A 81 15.38 -14.02 2.57
C CYS A 81 15.60 -15.07 3.68
N GLY A 82 15.31 -16.33 3.37
CA GLY A 82 15.42 -17.43 4.34
C GLY A 82 14.33 -17.32 5.42
N ASP A 83 14.75 -17.16 6.67
CA ASP A 83 13.91 -16.97 7.86
C ASP A 83 13.52 -15.49 8.10
N ALA A 84 14.06 -14.56 7.32
CA ALA A 84 13.76 -13.14 7.40
C ALA A 84 13.10 -12.61 6.12
N GLN A 85 12.51 -11.42 6.19
CA GLN A 85 12.03 -10.68 5.03
C GLN A 85 12.75 -9.35 4.91
N LEU A 86 13.39 -9.12 3.76
CA LEU A 86 13.95 -7.82 3.42
C LEU A 86 12.84 -6.89 2.93
N LEU A 87 12.54 -5.87 3.73
CA LEU A 87 11.69 -4.75 3.34
C LEU A 87 12.57 -3.64 2.76
N THR A 88 12.26 -3.22 1.54
CA THR A 88 12.86 -2.04 0.90
C THR A 88 11.78 -0.98 0.70
N ILE A 89 11.91 0.18 1.34
CA ILE A 89 10.97 1.30 1.20
C ILE A 89 11.62 2.35 0.30
N TYR A 90 10.87 2.81 -0.70
CA TYR A 90 11.29 3.84 -1.64
C TYR A 90 10.63 5.16 -1.27
N ALA A 91 11.46 6.20 -1.17
CA ALA A 91 11.02 7.55 -0.88
C ALA A 91 11.65 8.56 -1.84
N ARG A 92 10.92 9.63 -2.12
CA ARG A 92 11.37 10.80 -2.84
C ARG A 92 11.54 11.93 -1.83
N VAL A 93 12.67 12.63 -1.91
CA VAL A 93 12.98 13.79 -1.08
C VAL A 93 13.11 15.03 -1.95
N GLY A 94 12.34 16.08 -1.68
CA GLY A 94 12.40 17.38 -2.37
C GLY A 94 11.05 17.84 -2.93
N THR A 95 10.84 19.15 -2.91
CA THR A 95 9.59 19.83 -3.34
C THR A 95 9.47 20.09 -4.83
N SER A 96 10.56 20.04 -5.60
CA SER A 96 10.55 20.26 -7.06
C SER A 96 11.16 19.07 -7.83
N GLU A 97 10.83 18.94 -9.12
CA GLU A 97 11.47 17.96 -10.01
C GLU A 97 12.97 18.23 -10.21
N GLU A 98 13.39 19.49 -10.12
CA GLU A 98 14.79 19.88 -10.31
C GLU A 98 15.69 19.54 -9.12
N PHE A 99 15.11 19.40 -7.91
CA PHE A 99 15.84 19.09 -6.68
C PHE A 99 15.26 17.88 -5.95
N CYS A 100 14.96 16.80 -6.69
CA CYS A 100 14.50 15.55 -6.10
C CYS A 100 15.64 14.51 -5.91
N GLY A 101 15.79 14.00 -4.69
CA GLY A 101 16.62 12.85 -4.36
C GLY A 101 15.77 11.59 -4.14
N ASN A 102 16.25 10.43 -4.59
CA ASN A 102 15.63 9.15 -4.25
C ASN A 102 16.31 8.58 -3.01
N VAL A 103 15.54 8.31 -1.96
CA VAL A 103 15.99 7.66 -0.74
C VAL A 103 15.45 6.22 -0.74
N VAL A 104 16.32 5.29 -0.38
CA VAL A 104 15.97 3.88 -0.25
C VAL A 104 16.35 3.43 1.15
N SER A 105 15.37 2.98 1.92
CA SER A 105 15.60 2.39 3.23
C SER A 105 15.40 0.88 3.15
N ARG A 106 16.27 0.12 3.81
CA ARG A 106 16.24 -1.34 3.84
C ARG A 106 16.26 -1.83 5.27
N PHE A 107 15.36 -2.74 5.60
CA PHE A 107 15.17 -3.27 6.93
C PHE A 107 14.83 -4.77 6.87
N HIS A 108 15.43 -5.60 7.72
CA HIS A 108 15.13 -7.04 7.78
C HIS A 108 14.09 -7.33 8.86
N ILE A 109 12.85 -7.60 8.43
CA ILE A 109 11.79 -8.10 9.31
C ILE A 109 12.15 -9.53 9.74
N GLY A 110 12.09 -9.78 11.05
CA GLY A 110 12.41 -11.08 11.65
C GLY A 110 13.89 -11.26 12.04
N ARG A 111 14.76 -10.30 11.69
CA ARG A 111 16.18 -10.33 12.06
C ARG A 111 16.63 -9.06 12.79
N ASP A 112 16.20 -7.90 12.30
CA ASP A 112 16.57 -6.62 12.90
C ASP A 112 15.57 -6.25 14.00
N GLU A 113 16.08 -5.77 15.13
CA GLU A 113 15.23 -5.26 16.21
C GLU A 113 14.73 -3.86 15.87
N TYR A 114 13.41 -3.70 15.86
CA TYR A 114 12.76 -2.41 15.68
C TYR A 114 11.62 -2.23 16.66
N ALA A 115 11.70 -1.18 17.48
CA ALA A 115 10.75 -0.95 18.57
C ALA A 115 9.30 -0.80 18.10
N SER A 116 9.08 -0.28 16.90
CA SER A 116 7.74 -0.07 16.32
C SER A 116 7.43 -1.09 15.22
N ILE A 117 7.92 -2.33 15.35
CA ILE A 117 7.70 -3.41 14.37
C ILE A 117 6.22 -3.73 14.18
N ASP A 118 5.43 -3.77 15.25
CA ASP A 118 3.99 -4.05 15.16
C ASP A 118 3.25 -2.97 14.35
N LEU A 119 3.61 -1.70 14.56
CA LEU A 119 3.07 -0.58 13.79
C LEU A 119 3.48 -0.65 12.31
N LEU A 120 4.73 -1.03 12.02
CA LEU A 120 5.18 -1.25 10.65
C LEU A 120 4.35 -2.32 9.95
N LEU A 121 4.09 -3.44 10.62
CA LEU A 121 3.28 -4.53 10.06
C LEU A 121 1.83 -4.09 9.86
N GLU A 122 1.27 -3.29 10.77
CA GLU A 122 -0.07 -2.72 10.63
C GLU A 122 -0.17 -1.77 9.43
N ASP A 123 0.78 -0.85 9.27
CA ASP A 123 0.76 0.12 8.17
C ASP A 123 1.05 -0.54 6.81
N LEU A 124 1.91 -1.58 6.76
CA LEU A 124 2.06 -2.44 5.58
C LEU A 124 0.73 -3.11 5.22
N SER A 125 0.06 -3.69 6.22
CA SER A 125 -1.26 -4.33 6.05
C SER A 125 -2.32 -3.33 5.57
N SER A 126 -2.25 -2.07 6.01
CA SER A 126 -3.12 -0.99 5.54
C SER A 126 -2.89 -0.69 4.06
N CYS A 127 -1.63 -0.61 3.62
CA CYS A 127 -1.28 -0.42 2.21
C CYS A 127 -1.80 -1.58 1.35
N GLU A 128 -1.64 -2.82 1.82
CA GLU A 128 -2.11 -4.03 1.13
C GLU A 128 -3.62 -4.07 1.01
N ARG A 129 -4.35 -3.69 2.07
CA ARG A 129 -5.81 -3.61 2.04
C ARG A 129 -6.30 -2.60 1.02
N GLU A 130 -5.69 -1.42 0.96
CA GLU A 130 -6.01 -0.42 -0.06
C GLU A 130 -5.68 -0.96 -1.46
N ALA A 131 -4.49 -1.52 -1.68
CA ALA A 131 -4.11 -2.12 -2.95
C ALA A 131 -5.06 -3.23 -3.42
N LEU A 132 -5.54 -4.08 -2.50
CA LEU A 132 -6.57 -5.09 -2.79
C LEU A 132 -7.87 -4.46 -3.26
N ALA A 133 -8.31 -3.36 -2.65
CA ALA A 133 -9.51 -2.64 -3.11
C ALA A 133 -9.33 -2.12 -4.55
N TYR A 134 -8.15 -1.65 -4.94
CA TYR A 134 -7.90 -1.29 -6.34
C TYR A 134 -7.98 -2.49 -7.29
N ILE A 135 -7.39 -3.62 -6.88
CA ILE A 135 -7.28 -4.82 -7.71
C ILE A 135 -8.64 -5.52 -7.86
N GLU A 136 -9.40 -5.64 -6.77
CA GLU A 136 -10.64 -6.44 -6.73
C GLU A 136 -11.89 -5.62 -7.04
N THR A 137 -12.01 -4.41 -6.49
CA THR A 137 -13.22 -3.59 -6.64
C THR A 137 -13.05 -2.43 -7.62
N GLY A 138 -11.84 -2.22 -8.13
CA GLY A 138 -11.56 -1.16 -9.09
C GLY A 138 -11.72 0.24 -8.51
N LYS A 139 -11.41 0.43 -7.23
CA LYS A 139 -11.40 1.75 -6.56
C LYS A 139 -10.69 2.79 -7.43
N ARG A 140 -11.38 3.87 -7.79
CA ARG A 140 -10.90 4.96 -8.66
C ARG A 140 -11.39 6.29 -8.10
N LEU A 141 -10.75 7.40 -8.48
CA LEU A 141 -11.21 8.76 -8.15
C LEU A 141 -12.68 9.02 -8.51
N GLU A 142 -13.23 8.36 -9.54
CA GLU A 142 -14.63 8.50 -9.94
C GLU A 142 -15.61 7.61 -9.14
N HIS A 143 -15.13 6.79 -8.22
CA HIS A 143 -15.92 5.80 -7.47
C HIS A 143 -16.04 6.16 -5.98
N ASP A 144 -16.17 7.44 -5.66
CA ASP A 144 -16.75 7.86 -4.38
C ASP A 144 -18.24 7.48 -4.38
N VAL A 145 -18.49 6.24 -3.97
CA VAL A 145 -19.71 5.68 -3.36
C VAL A 145 -21.04 6.28 -3.85
N PHE A 146 -21.65 5.64 -4.86
CA PHE A 146 -23.11 5.59 -4.88
C PHE A 146 -23.58 4.57 -3.85
N ILE A 147 -24.05 5.04 -2.69
CA ILE A 147 -24.93 4.23 -1.85
C ILE A 147 -26.20 4.07 -2.68
N ARG A 148 -26.40 2.89 -3.27
CA ARG A 148 -27.66 2.56 -3.93
C ARG A 148 -28.63 2.18 -2.81
N LEU A 149 -29.20 3.20 -2.16
CA LEU A 149 -30.32 3.02 -1.23
C LEU A 149 -31.43 2.29 -1.98
N ASP A 150 -31.84 1.14 -1.48
CA ASP A 150 -33.07 0.53 -1.96
C ASP A 150 -34.29 1.21 -1.31
N ASN A 151 -35.49 0.81 -1.73
CA ASN A 151 -36.71 1.42 -1.19
C ASN A 151 -36.91 1.14 0.31
N ASP A 152 -36.29 0.09 0.85
CA ASP A 152 -36.40 -0.28 2.26
C ASP A 152 -35.46 0.60 3.12
N ASP A 153 -34.27 0.90 2.61
CA ASP A 153 -33.36 1.89 3.20
C ASP A 153 -34.00 3.30 3.22
N LEU A 154 -34.71 3.68 2.16
CA LEU A 154 -35.43 4.97 2.07
C LEU A 154 -36.60 5.06 3.06
N GLN A 155 -37.35 3.98 3.29
CA GLN A 155 -38.42 3.95 4.29
C GLN A 155 -37.87 4.08 5.72
N THR A 156 -36.74 3.46 6.01
CA THR A 156 -36.12 3.53 7.33
C THR A 156 -35.70 4.95 7.70
N LEU A 157 -35.20 5.72 6.72
CA LEU A 157 -34.83 7.13 6.90
C LEU A 157 -36.05 8.06 7.06
N GLN A 158 -37.16 7.79 6.38
CA GLN A 158 -38.40 8.57 6.52
C GLN A 158 -39.11 8.35 7.86
N THR A 159 -38.89 7.20 8.50
CA THR A 159 -39.51 6.88 9.79
C THR A 159 -38.69 7.41 10.98
N ALA A 160 -37.46 7.86 10.74
CA ALA A 160 -36.53 8.37 11.75
C ALA A 160 -36.47 9.92 11.81
N ALA A 161 -37.25 10.63 10.99
CA ALA A 161 -37.40 12.09 10.96
C ALA A 161 -38.80 12.51 11.43
#